data_AF-A0A3M1E850-F1
#
_entry.id   AF-A0A3M1E850-F1
#
_cell.length_a   1.000
_cell.length_b   1.000
_cell.length_c   1.000
_cell.angle_alpha   90.00
_cell.angle_beta   90.00
_cell.angle_gamma   90.00
#
_symmetry.space_group_name_H-M   'P 1'
#
loop_
_entity.id
_entity.type
_entity.pdbx_description
1 polymer ?
#
loop_
_entity_poly.entity_id
_entity_poly.type
_entity_poly.pdbx_seq_one_letter_code
_entity_poly.pdbx_strand_id
1 'polypeptide(L)' 'EEMSGQIPLGRLGTPEDVAAAVSFLASEAAGYITGQVLGVNGGLYM' A
#
# COMPACT_ATOMS: atom_id res chain seq x y z
N GLU A 1 3.12 22.82 -6.98
CA GLU A 1 4.19 21.86 -6.68
C GLU A 1 3.65 20.46 -6.94
N GLU A 2 4.39 19.63 -7.67
CA GLU A 2 3.96 18.25 -7.91
C GLU A 2 3.95 17.49 -6.59
N MET A 3 2.81 16.90 -6.22
CA MET A 3 2.66 16.05 -5.03
C MET A 3 3.64 14.87 -4.98
N SER A 4 4.33 14.55 -6.09
CA SER A 4 5.34 13.49 -6.18
C SER A 4 6.54 13.71 -5.26
N GLY A 5 6.92 14.96 -4.99
CA GLY A 5 8.11 15.27 -4.16
C GLY A 5 7.98 14.83 -2.70
N GLN A 6 6.76 14.57 -2.22
CA GLN A 6 6.48 14.12 -0.85
C GLN A 6 6.32 12.60 -0.74
N ILE A 7 6.29 11.88 -1.85
CA ILE A 7 6.13 10.42 -1.86
C ILE A 7 7.53 9.81 -2.00
N PRO A 8 8.02 9.04 -1.02
CA PRO A 8 9.34 8.40 -1.10
C PRO A 8 9.54 7.53 -2.35
N LEU A 9 8.49 6.86 -2.83
CA LEU A 9 8.54 6.10 -4.09
C LEU A 9 8.59 6.98 -5.36
N GLY A 10 8.46 8.31 -5.24
CA GLY A 10 8.56 9.26 -6.34
C GLY A 10 7.42 9.20 -7.37
N ARG A 11 6.37 8.41 -7.11
CA ARG A 11 5.20 8.26 -7.99
C ARG A 11 3.90 8.21 -7.21
N LEU A 12 2.82 8.61 -7.86
CA LEU A 12 1.47 8.32 -7.36
C LEU A 12 1.20 6.82 -7.41
N GLY A 13 0.42 6.35 -6.43
CA GLY A 13 -0.11 4.99 -6.42
C GLY A 13 -1.14 4.80 -7.54
N THR A 14 -1.26 3.57 -8.02
CA THR A 14 -2.31 3.17 -8.96
C THR A 14 -3.36 2.29 -8.24
N PRO A 15 -4.56 2.12 -8.81
CA PRO A 15 -5.54 1.18 -8.26
C PRO A 15 -4.98 -0.24 -8.08
N GLU A 16 -4.07 -0.66 -8.95
CA GLU A 16 -3.43 -1.99 -8.92
C GLU A 16 -2.53 -2.17 -7.69
N ASP A 17 -1.87 -1.10 -7.20
CA ASP A 17 -1.06 -1.17 -5.98
C ASP A 17 -1.93 -1.58 -4.77
N VAL A 18 -3.15 -1.03 -4.67
CA VAL A 18 -4.11 -1.37 -3.61
C VAL A 18 -4.70 -2.76 -3.86
N ALA A 19 -5.08 -3.07 -5.10
CA ALA A 19 -5.66 -4.37 -5.45
C ALA A 19 -4.71 -5.54 -5.11
N ALA A 20 -3.42 -5.39 -5.37
CA ALA A 20 -2.41 -6.38 -5.04
C ALA A 20 -2.31 -6.60 -3.52
N ALA A 21 -2.29 -5.52 -2.73
CA ALA A 21 -2.25 -5.61 -1.26
C ALA A 21 -3.50 -6.29 -0.69
N VAL A 22 -4.69 -5.95 -1.20
CA VAL A 22 -5.95 -6.61 -0.82
C VAL A 22 -5.95 -8.08 -1.22
N SER A 23 -5.49 -8.40 -2.43
CA SER A 23 -5.39 -9.79 -2.90
C SER A 23 -4.47 -10.62 -2.01
N PHE A 24 -3.36 -10.05 -1.52
CA PHE A 24 -2.49 -10.72 -0.56
C PHE A 24 -3.21 -10.96 0.76
N LEU A 25 -3.83 -9.93 1.35
CA LEU A 25 -4.55 -10.07 2.63
C LEU A 25 -5.73 -11.05 2.56
N ALA A 26 -6.37 -11.19 1.40
CA ALA A 26 -7.44 -12.15 1.17
C ALA A 26 -6.94 -13.58 0.88
N SER A 27 -5.64 -13.78 0.68
CA SER A 27 -5.04 -15.07 0.36
C SER A 27 -4.68 -15.88 1.61
N GLU A 28 -4.48 -17.19 1.45
CA GLU A 28 -4.00 -18.07 2.53
C GLU A 28 -2.63 -17.65 3.08
N ALA A 29 -1.81 -16.98 2.26
CA ALA A 29 -0.48 -16.53 2.67
C ALA A 29 -0.51 -15.49 3.81
N ALA A 30 -1.63 -14.76 3.95
CA ALA A 30 -1.84 -13.80 5.03
C ALA A 30 -2.50 -14.41 6.28
N GLY A 31 -2.65 -15.74 6.37
CA GLY A 31 -3.47 -16.42 7.39
C GLY A 31 -3.09 -16.18 8.85
N TYR A 32 -1.92 -15.60 9.14
CA TYR A 32 -1.49 -15.22 10.49
C TYR A 32 -1.51 -13.70 10.75
N ILE A 33 -2.01 -12.91 9.81
CA ILE A 33 -2.10 -11.45 9.92
C ILE A 33 -3.53 -11.08 10.31
N THR A 34 -3.70 -10.47 11.48
CA THR A 34 -5.00 -9.98 11.95
C THR A 34 -4.85 -8.72 12.78
N GLY A 35 -5.87 -7.85 12.73
CA GLY A 35 -5.91 -6.58 13.47
C GLY A 35 -4.90 -5.52 13.04
N GLN A 36 -4.21 -5.72 11.90
CA GLN A 36 -3.20 -4.79 11.39
C GLN A 36 -3.78 -3.84 10.34
N VAL A 37 -3.23 -2.63 10.28
CA VAL A 37 -3.50 -1.66 9.21
C VAL A 37 -2.31 -1.63 8.27
N LEU A 38 -2.53 -1.95 6.99
CA LEU A 38 -1.48 -1.93 5.97
C LEU A 38 -1.54 -0.61 5.19
N GLY A 39 -0.50 0.22 5.34
CA GLY A 39 -0.35 1.45 4.57
C GLY A 39 0.09 1.17 3.13
N VAL A 40 -0.78 1.47 2.15
CA VAL A 40 -0.48 1.39 0.71
C VAL A 40 -0.40 2.80 0.13
N ASN A 41 0.62 3.56 0.52
CA ASN A 41 0.69 5.00 0.29
C ASN A 41 2.04 5.47 -0.30
N GLY A 42 2.88 4.54 -0.74
CA GLY A 42 4.21 4.84 -1.29
C GLY A 42 5.18 5.51 -0.31
N GLY A 43 4.92 5.40 1.00
CA GLY A 43 5.73 5.99 2.07
C GLY A 43 5.30 7.39 2.50
N LEU A 44 4.13 7.86 2.06
CA LEU A 44 3.64 9.22 2.36
C LEU A 44 3.34 9.42 3.86
N TYR A 45 2.93 8.37 4.57
CA TYR A 45 2.62 8.39 6.00
C TYR A 45 3.22 7.17 6.70
N MET A 46 3.64 7.33 7.96
CA MET A 46 4.19 6.30 8.84
C MET A 46 3.31 6.13 10.09
#